data_AF-A0A0Q9TLK7-F1
#
_entry.id   AF-A0A0Q9TLK7-F1
#
_cell.length_a   1.000
_cell.length_b   1.000
_cell.length_c   1.000
_cell.angle_alpha   90.00
_cell.angle_beta   90.00
_cell.angle_gamma   90.00
#
_symmetry.space_group_name_H-M   'P 1'
#
loop_
_entity.id
_entity.type
_entity.pdbx_description
1 polymer ?
#
loop_
_entity_poly.entity_id
_entity_poly.type
_entity_poly.pdbx_seq_one_letter_code
_entity_poly.pdbx_strand_id
1 'polypeptide(L)'
;MSALIVEEEGTAHLMVAWETVLDRLEADVRISERMLADLEADLEIGRDAGVGTWTPLAVDGPLPEALVGRARELERRQAALREGLVRAMADTRAGLARVRRTAFAEATSAPAYVDVSA
;
A
#
# COMPACT_ATOMS: atom_id res chain seq x y z
N MET A 1 -18.81 -0.92 45.90
CA MET A 1 -17.96 -1.93 45.26
C MET A 1 -18.47 -2.33 43.87
N SER A 2 -19.06 -1.39 43.12
CA SER A 2 -19.62 -1.64 41.77
C SER A 2 -19.10 -0.67 40.70
N ALA A 3 -18.48 0.45 41.07
CA ALA A 3 -17.92 1.42 40.11
C ALA A 3 -16.60 0.95 39.50
N LEU A 4 -15.75 0.25 40.26
CA LEU A 4 -14.43 -0.19 39.81
C LEU A 4 -14.50 -1.28 38.71
N ILE A 5 -15.54 -2.13 38.74
CA ILE A 5 -15.73 -3.22 37.77
C ILE A 5 -16.17 -2.67 36.41
N VAL A 6 -17.02 -1.63 36.41
CA VAL A 6 -17.51 -0.99 35.17
C VAL A 6 -16.41 -0.21 34.46
N GLU A 7 -15.48 0.41 35.21
CA GLU A 7 -14.32 1.10 34.63
C GLU A 7 -13.31 0.13 34.00
N GLU A 8 -13.05 -1.02 34.64
CA GLU A 8 -12.18 -2.05 34.04
C GLU A 8 -12.76 -2.63 32.74
N GLU A 9 -14.06 -2.93 32.69
CA GLU A 9 -14.69 -3.44 31.46
C GLU A 9 -14.66 -2.42 30.31
N GLY A 10 -14.84 -1.12 30.60
CA GLY A 10 -14.76 -0.06 29.60
C GLY A 10 -13.35 0.10 29.00
N THR A 11 -12.32 0.04 29.85
CA THR A 11 -10.92 0.14 29.39
C THR A 11 -10.49 -1.10 28.58
N ALA A 12 -10.93 -2.29 28.97
CA ALA A 12 -10.67 -3.51 28.21
C ALA A 12 -11.36 -3.49 26.84
N HIS A 13 -12.60 -3.03 26.76
CA HIS A 13 -13.31 -2.89 25.48
C HIS A 13 -12.60 -1.89 24.54
N LEU A 14 -12.15 -0.75 25.09
CA LEU A 14 -11.38 0.25 24.35
C LEU A 14 -10.05 -0.32 23.82
N MET A 15 -9.35 -1.12 24.64
CA MET A 15 -8.12 -1.79 24.24
C MET A 15 -8.34 -2.68 23.01
N VAL A 16 -9.34 -3.57 23.09
CA VAL A 16 -9.67 -4.49 21.99
C VAL A 16 -10.11 -3.75 20.72
N ALA A 17 -10.86 -2.66 20.87
CA ALA A 17 -11.26 -1.83 19.74
C ALA A 17 -10.03 -1.24 19.03
N TRP A 18 -9.09 -0.67 19.77
CA TRP A 18 -7.84 -0.14 19.20
C TRP A 18 -6.93 -1.21 18.62
N GLU A 19 -6.83 -2.39 19.24
CA GLU A 19 -6.10 -3.52 18.69
C GLU A 19 -6.69 -3.94 17.33
N THR A 20 -8.01 -4.03 17.24
CA THR A 20 -8.71 -4.37 15.99
C THR A 20 -8.41 -3.36 14.88
N VAL A 21 -8.36 -2.06 15.22
CA VAL A 21 -8.00 -1.01 14.25
C VAL A 21 -6.55 -1.17 13.79
N LEU A 22 -5.62 -1.36 14.72
CA LEU A 22 -4.20 -1.51 14.40
C LEU A 22 -3.95 -2.79 13.59
N ASP A 23 -4.59 -3.91 13.93
CA ASP A 23 -4.51 -5.18 13.20
C ASP A 23 -4.92 -5.00 11.73
N ARG A 24 -6.04 -4.31 11.50
CA ARG A 24 -6.54 -4.03 10.14
C ARG A 24 -5.56 -3.16 9.36
N LEU A 25 -5.11 -2.06 9.96
CA LEU A 25 -4.15 -1.16 9.31
C LEU A 25 -2.81 -1.86 9.01
N GLU A 26 -2.35 -2.75 9.89
CA GLU A 26 -1.15 -3.55 9.66
C GLU A 26 -1.34 -4.59 8.55
N ALA A 27 -2.53 -5.17 8.41
CA ALA A 27 -2.86 -6.03 7.28
C ALA A 27 -2.81 -5.25 5.96
N ASP A 28 -3.43 -4.06 5.92
CA ASP A 28 -3.43 -3.18 4.74
C ASP A 28 -2.00 -2.75 4.34
N VAL A 29 -1.16 -2.41 5.33
CA VAL A 29 0.26 -2.08 5.10
C VAL A 29 1.03 -3.29 4.56
N ARG A 30 0.86 -4.49 5.13
CA ARG A 30 1.54 -5.71 4.63
C ARG A 30 1.13 -6.04 3.20
N ILE A 31 -0.13 -5.84 2.83
CA ILE A 31 -0.59 -6.03 1.45
C ILE A 31 0.12 -5.04 0.53
N SER A 32 0.12 -3.76 0.90
CA SER A 32 0.73 -2.69 0.10
C SER A 32 2.25 -2.82 -0.02
N GLU A 33 2.93 -3.24 1.04
CA GLU A 33 4.37 -3.53 1.03
C GLU A 33 4.70 -4.68 0.06
N ARG A 34 3.86 -5.72 0.00
CA ARG A 34 4.02 -6.82 -0.96
C ARG A 34 3.81 -6.35 -2.40
N MET A 35 2.77 -5.56 -2.66
CA MET A 35 2.53 -4.98 -3.99
C MET A 35 3.71 -4.12 -4.46
N LEU A 36 4.31 -3.34 -3.55
CA LEU A 36 5.48 -2.52 -3.89
C LEU A 36 6.75 -3.36 -4.13
N ALA A 37 6.91 -4.48 -3.43
CA ALA A 37 8.08 -5.35 -3.55
C ALA A 37 8.02 -6.23 -4.81
N ASP A 38 6.83 -6.66 -5.23
CA ASP A 38 6.63 -7.58 -6.35
C ASP A 38 5.59 -7.02 -7.33
N LEU A 39 6.07 -6.18 -8.24
CA LEU A 39 5.26 -5.50 -9.26
C LEU A 39 4.74 -6.45 -10.37
N GLU A 40 5.27 -7.68 -10.47
CA GLU A 40 4.84 -8.67 -11.46
C GLU A 40 3.74 -9.60 -10.88
N ALA A 41 3.77 -9.90 -9.58
CA ALA A 41 2.67 -10.59 -8.88
C ALA A 41 1.40 -9.74 -8.72
N ASP A 42 1.48 -8.45 -9.02
CA ASP A 42 0.44 -7.42 -8.86
C ASP A 42 -0.85 -7.68 -9.65
N LEU A 43 -0.78 -8.44 -10.75
CA LEU A 43 -1.93 -8.74 -11.61
C LEU A 43 -2.95 -9.70 -10.98
N GLU A 44 -2.51 -10.49 -10.01
CA GLU A 44 -3.36 -11.44 -9.27
C GLU A 44 -3.82 -10.83 -7.94
N ILE A 45 -2.91 -10.17 -7.21
CA ILE A 45 -3.23 -9.55 -5.91
C ILE A 45 -4.21 -8.38 -6.08
N GLY A 46 -4.02 -7.47 -7.05
CA GLY A 46 -4.90 -6.31 -7.22
C GLY A 46 -6.35 -6.66 -7.61
N ARG A 47 -6.58 -7.85 -8.17
CA ARG A 47 -7.90 -8.31 -8.61
C ARG A 47 -8.72 -8.91 -7.46
N ASP A 48 -8.05 -9.61 -6.54
CA ASP A 48 -8.67 -10.21 -5.34
C ASP A 48 -8.57 -9.31 -4.09
N ALA A 49 -7.68 -8.32 -4.07
CA ALA A 49 -7.47 -7.45 -2.92
C ALA A 49 -8.66 -6.54 -2.60
N GLY A 50 -9.73 -6.57 -3.41
CA GLY A 50 -11.00 -5.89 -3.13
C GLY A 50 -10.75 -4.49 -2.60
N VAL A 51 -10.23 -3.60 -3.45
CA VAL A 51 -9.98 -2.18 -3.11
C VAL A 51 -11.33 -1.50 -2.84
N GLY A 52 -11.90 -1.83 -1.69
CA GLY A 52 -13.13 -1.24 -1.18
C GLY A 52 -12.81 0.14 -0.62
N THR A 53 -13.86 0.94 -0.47
CA THR A 53 -13.77 2.21 0.25
C THR A 53 -13.24 1.94 1.65
N TRP A 54 -12.04 2.46 1.95
CA TRP A 54 -11.52 2.43 3.32
C TRP A 54 -12.41 3.29 4.20
N THR A 55 -13.03 2.67 5.21
CA THR A 55 -13.84 3.36 6.20
C THR A 55 -13.13 3.25 7.53
N PRO A 56 -12.75 4.37 8.17
CA PRO A 56 -12.15 4.32 9.50
C PRO A 56 -13.15 3.69 10.48
N LEU A 57 -12.68 2.73 11.27
CA LEU A 57 -13.46 2.23 12.39
C LEU A 57 -13.56 3.35 13.43
N ALA A 58 -14.78 3.69 13.84
CA ALA A 58 -15.00 4.61 14.93
C ALA A 58 -14.59 3.90 16.23
N VAL A 59 -13.62 4.46 16.94
CA VAL A 59 -13.23 4.04 18.29
C VAL A 59 -13.45 5.23 19.21
N ASP A 60 -14.29 5.04 20.23
CA ASP A 60 -14.63 6.08 21.18
C ASP A 60 -13.58 6.15 22.29
N GLY A 61 -12.63 7.07 22.14
CA GLY A 61 -11.65 7.37 23.18
C GLY A 61 -10.21 7.44 22.67
N PRO A 62 -9.26 7.86 23.52
CA PRO A 62 -7.86 7.96 23.14
C PRO A 62 -7.24 6.58 22.93
N LEU A 63 -6.15 6.54 22.16
CA LEU A 63 -5.32 5.33 22.03
C LEU A 63 -4.68 4.99 23.39
N PRO A 64 -4.83 3.76 23.90
CA PRO A 64 -4.17 3.30 25.11
C PRO A 64 -2.65 3.41 25.03
N GLU A 65 -2.00 3.84 26.11
CA GLU A 65 -0.55 4.08 26.16
C GLU A 65 0.26 2.83 25.75
N ALA A 66 -0.20 1.65 26.15
CA ALA A 66 0.41 0.37 25.79
C ALA A 66 0.51 0.14 24.26
N LEU A 67 -0.41 0.72 23.48
CA LEU A 67 -0.47 0.57 22.03
C LEU A 67 0.26 1.69 21.26
N VAL A 68 0.73 2.74 21.95
CA VAL A 68 1.41 3.88 21.30
C VAL A 68 2.66 3.46 20.56
N GLY A 69 3.45 2.53 21.15
CA GLY A 69 4.66 2.01 20.50
C GLY A 69 4.35 1.30 19.17
N ARG A 70 3.27 0.50 19.16
CA ARG A 70 2.77 -0.21 17.98
C ARG A 70 2.27 0.76 16.90
N ALA A 71 1.46 1.74 17.29
CA ALA A 71 0.95 2.76 16.38
C ALA A 71 2.08 3.58 15.71
N ARG A 72 3.12 3.94 16.48
CA ARG A 72 4.29 4.66 15.93
C ARG A 72 5.09 3.82 14.93
N GLU A 73 5.25 2.53 15.18
CA GLU A 73 5.91 1.64 14.21
C GLU A 73 5.08 1.52 12.93
N LEU A 74 3.77 1.36 13.07
CA LEU A 74 2.86 1.34 11.93
C LEU A 74 2.94 2.65 11.12
N GLU A 75 2.95 3.81 11.78
CA GLU A 75 3.10 5.12 11.13
C GLU A 75 4.43 5.21 10.35
N ARG A 76 5.55 4.74 10.94
CA ARG A 76 6.85 4.71 10.24
C ARG A 76 6.79 3.86 8.97
N ARG A 77 6.19 2.68 9.05
CA ARG A 77 6.03 1.78 7.89
C ARG A 77 5.14 2.41 6.82
N GLN A 78 4.05 3.06 7.22
CA GLN A 78 3.17 3.80 6.30
C GLN A 78 3.91 4.97 5.63
N ALA A 79 4.79 5.69 6.33
CA ALA A 79 5.61 6.75 5.75
C ALA A 79 6.59 6.21 4.71
N ALA A 80 7.32 5.14 5.04
CA ALA A 80 8.24 4.48 4.12
C ALA A 80 7.53 3.93 2.87
N LEU A 81 6.34 3.36 3.05
CA LEU A 81 5.50 2.88 1.96
C LEU A 81 5.06 4.02 1.03
N ARG A 82 4.62 5.17 1.57
CA ARG A 82 4.26 6.36 0.76
C ARG A 82 5.45 6.84 -0.07
N GLU A 83 6.64 6.92 0.52
CA GLU A 83 7.86 7.30 -0.21
C GLU A 83 8.23 6.29 -1.29
N GLY A 84 8.04 5.00 -1.01
CA GLY A 84 8.23 3.91 -1.97
C GLY A 84 7.28 4.02 -3.16
N LEU A 85 6.00 4.25 -2.91
CA LEU A 85 4.98 4.43 -3.95
C LEU A 85 5.29 5.63 -4.84
N VAL A 86 5.70 6.77 -4.27
CA VAL A 86 6.08 7.95 -5.06
C VAL A 86 7.23 7.64 -6.01
N ARG A 87 8.24 6.89 -5.54
CA ARG A 87 9.38 6.46 -6.36
C ARG A 87 8.94 5.50 -7.47
N ALA A 88 8.19 4.46 -7.14
CA ALA A 88 7.69 3.49 -8.12
C ALA A 88 6.83 4.17 -9.21
N MET A 89 5.97 5.12 -8.85
CA MET A 89 5.20 5.90 -9.82
C MET A 89 6.09 6.74 -10.74
N ALA A 90 7.17 7.33 -10.21
CA ALA A 90 8.11 8.10 -11.02
C ALA A 90 8.87 7.20 -12.01
N ASP A 91 9.33 6.03 -11.56
CA ASP A 91 10.02 5.05 -12.39
C ASP A 91 9.12 4.51 -13.50
N THR A 92 7.87 4.17 -13.18
CA THR A 92 6.86 3.74 -14.16
C THR A 92 6.63 4.81 -15.23
N ARG A 93 6.49 6.09 -14.85
CA ARG A 93 6.36 7.19 -15.82
C ARG A 93 7.59 7.32 -16.72
N ALA A 94 8.79 7.20 -16.16
CA ALA A 94 10.03 7.28 -16.92
C ALA A 94 10.16 6.09 -17.90
N GLY A 95 9.79 4.88 -17.47
CA GLY A 95 9.74 3.69 -18.30
C GLY A 95 8.79 3.86 -19.49
N LEU A 96 7.55 4.31 -19.26
CA LEU A 96 6.58 4.59 -20.31
C LEU A 96 7.07 5.66 -21.30
N ALA A 97 7.72 6.72 -20.81
CA ALA A 97 8.30 7.75 -21.67
C ALA A 97 9.41 7.19 -22.58
N ARG A 98 10.24 6.28 -22.06
CA ARG A 98 11.30 5.60 -22.83
C ARG A 98 10.70 4.71 -23.91
N VAL A 99 9.74 3.85 -23.56
CA VAL A 99 9.04 2.96 -24.51
C VAL A 99 8.39 3.75 -25.64
N ARG A 100 7.73 4.86 -25.32
CA ARG A 100 7.16 5.75 -26.36
C ARG A 100 8.24 6.28 -27.30
N ARG A 101 9.37 6.76 -26.77
CA ARG A 101 10.45 7.31 -27.59
C ARG A 101 11.07 6.25 -28.52
N THR A 102 11.30 5.04 -28.05
CA THR A 102 11.85 3.95 -28.86
C THR A 102 10.86 3.49 -29.93
N ALA A 103 9.57 3.35 -29.58
CA ALA A 103 8.53 3.00 -30.56
C ALA A 103 8.43 4.03 -31.70
N PHE A 104 8.55 5.32 -31.40
CA PHE A 104 8.59 6.38 -32.43
C PHE A 104 9.89 6.37 -33.26
N ALA A 105 11.03 6.09 -32.64
CA ALA A 105 12.31 5.97 -33.36
C ALA A 105 12.32 4.79 -34.34
N GLU A 106 11.77 3.64 -33.92
CA GLU A 106 11.62 2.45 -34.75
C GLU A 106 10.65 2.68 -35.93
N ALA A 107 9.54 3.39 -35.70
CA ALA A 107 8.62 3.78 -36.76
C ALA A 107 9.24 4.73 -37.80
N THR A 108 10.29 5.48 -37.45
CA THR A 108 11.01 6.39 -38.37
C THR A 108 12.10 5.66 -39.16
N SER A 109 12.62 4.55 -38.63
CA SER A 109 13.54 3.65 -39.31
C SER A 109 12.75 2.61 -40.12
N ALA A 110 12.11 3.05 -41.21
CA ALA A 110 11.46 2.10 -42.13
C ALA A 110 12.50 1.08 -42.64
N PRO A 111 12.22 -0.23 -42.60
CA PRO A 111 13.14 -1.23 -43.10
C PRO A 111 13.38 -1.01 -44.59
N ALA A 112 14.63 -0.70 -44.95
CA ALA A 112 15.06 -0.65 -46.35
C ALA A 112 15.31 -2.09 -46.83
N TYR A 113 14.37 -2.63 -47.60
CA TYR A 113 14.57 -3.91 -48.27
C TYR A 113 15.57 -3.71 -49.41
N VAL A 114 16.73 -4.35 -49.30
CA VAL A 114 17.72 -4.42 -50.39
C VAL A 114 17.34 -5.61 -51.26
N ASP A 115 16.91 -5.34 -52.49
CA ASP A 115 16.74 -6.36 -53.52
C ASP A 115 18.12 -6.77 -54.04
N VAL A 116 18.54 -7.99 -53.70
CA VAL A 116 19.76 -8.60 -54.24
C VAL A 116 19.39 -9.35 -55.51
N SER A 117 19.44 -8.65 -56.63
CA SER A 117 19.37 -9.27 -57.96
C SER A 117 20.67 -10.05 -58.22
N ALA A 118 20.53 -11.35 -58.50
CA ALA A 118 21.64 -12.25 -58.83
C ALA A 118 22.22 -12.02 -60.23
#